data_AF-A0A5C7XI29-F1
#
_entry.id   AF-A0A5C7XI29-F1
#
_cell.length_a   1.000
_cell.length_b   1.000
_cell.length_c   1.000
_cell.angle_alpha   90.00
_cell.angle_beta   90.00
_cell.angle_gamma   90.00
#
_symmetry.space_group_name_H-M   'P 1'
#
loop_
_entity.id
_entity.type
_entity.pdbx_description
1 polymer ?
#
loop_
_entity_poly.entity_id
_entity_poly.type
_entity_poly.pdbx_seq_one_letter_code
_entity_poly.pdbx_strand_id
1 'polypeptide(L)'
;MAVEDLNVAGMTASARGTIDKPGRNARAEAGLKRSILDVSPGELRRQLEYKTSWYGSTVAVCDRWYPSSKTCSNCGTVKPKLSLAERAGQPGVVGDSE
;
A
#
# COMPACT_ATOMS: atom_id res chain seq x y z
N MET A 1 -14.16 -9.33 0.17
CA MET A 1 -13.33 -8.27 -0.46
C MET A 1 -12.12 -8.02 0.42
N ALA A 2 -10.93 -7.72 -0.11
CA ALA A 2 -9.73 -7.52 0.72
C ALA A 2 -9.23 -6.07 0.68
N VAL A 3 -8.77 -5.55 1.82
CA VAL A 3 -8.16 -4.21 1.96
C VAL A 3 -6.86 -4.31 2.74
N GLU A 4 -5.87 -3.48 2.42
CA GLU A 4 -4.59 -3.44 3.13
C GLU A 4 -4.71 -2.66 4.45
N ASP A 5 -4.02 -3.13 5.50
CA ASP A 5 -3.89 -2.41 6.75
C ASP A 5 -2.84 -1.29 6.64
N LEU A 6 -3.26 -0.18 6.03
CA LEU A 6 -2.40 0.98 5.81
C LEU A 6 -2.26 1.81 7.09
N ASN A 7 -1.02 2.08 7.53
CA ASN A 7 -0.76 3.07 8.60
C ASN A 7 -0.93 4.51 8.08
N VAL A 8 -2.18 4.90 7.81
CA VAL A 8 -2.54 6.22 7.27
C VAL A 8 -2.01 7.33 8.18
N ALA A 9 -2.17 7.18 9.50
CA ALA A 9 -1.72 8.17 10.48
C ALA A 9 -0.21 8.44 10.38
N GLY A 10 0.62 7.39 10.25
CA GLY A 10 2.05 7.54 10.06
C GLY A 10 2.44 8.13 8.70
N MET A 11 1.64 7.87 7.66
CA MET A 11 1.92 8.39 6.31
C MET A 11 1.55 9.86 6.15
N THR A 12 0.57 10.36 6.91
CA THR A 12 0.13 11.75 6.89
C THR A 12 0.76 12.61 8.00
N ALA A 13 1.52 12.00 8.91
CA ALA A 13 2.25 12.70 9.97
C ALA A 13 3.18 13.79 9.42
N SER A 14 3.43 14.86 10.17
CA SER A 14 4.26 15.99 9.71
C SER A 14 5.66 15.57 9.27
N ALA A 15 6.16 16.21 8.21
CA ALA A 15 7.49 15.95 7.68
C ALA A 15 8.54 16.35 8.72
N ARG A 16 9.68 15.67 8.70
CA ARG A 16 10.81 16.05 9.57
C ARG A 16 11.32 17.43 9.17
N GLY A 17 11.69 18.24 10.15
CA GLY A 17 12.23 19.58 9.95
C GLY A 17 11.25 20.67 10.36
N THR A 18 11.72 21.91 10.29
CA THR A 18 10.95 23.11 10.62
C THR A 18 10.73 23.95 9.37
N ILE A 19 9.98 25.05 9.51
CA ILE A 19 9.82 26.04 8.44
C ILE A 19 11.19 26.62 8.04
N ASP A 20 12.04 26.93 9.03
CA ASP A 20 13.37 27.51 8.79
C ASP A 20 14.41 26.50 8.29
N LYS A 21 14.25 25.22 8.64
CA LYS A 21 15.15 24.13 8.23
C LYS A 21 14.33 22.92 7.79
N PRO A 22 13.82 22.91 6.55
CA PRO A 22 13.01 21.81 6.05
C PRO A 22 13.83 20.53 5.89
N GLY A 23 13.20 19.38 6.13
CA GLY A 23 13.81 18.09 5.89
C GLY A 23 14.06 17.82 4.40
N ARG A 24 14.90 16.81 4.13
CA ARG A 24 15.19 16.38 2.76
C ARG A 24 13.88 15.92 2.07
N ASN A 25 13.66 16.38 0.84
CA ASN A 25 12.48 16.05 0.03
C ASN A 25 11.13 16.54 0.58
N ALA A 26 11.10 17.59 1.43
CA ALA A 26 9.89 18.11 2.05
C ALA A 26 8.72 18.36 1.06
N ARG A 27 9.01 18.88 -0.14
CA ARG A 27 7.99 19.11 -1.19
C ARG A 27 7.37 17.81 -1.71
N ALA A 28 8.18 16.80 -1.99
CA ALA A 28 7.71 15.50 -2.48
C ALA A 28 6.87 14.79 -1.41
N GLU A 29 7.32 14.86 -0.15
CA GLU A 29 6.60 14.31 1.00
C GLU A 29 5.26 15.02 1.22
N ALA A 30 5.22 16.35 1.12
CA ALA A 30 3.98 17.13 1.21
C ALA A 30 3.00 16.84 0.05
N GLY A 31 3.52 16.52 -1.15
CA GLY A 31 2.70 16.07 -2.27
C GLY A 31 2.06 14.71 -1.99
N LEU A 32 2.85 13.73 -1.58
CA LEU A 32 2.38 12.40 -1.23
C LEU A 32 1.30 12.43 -0.13
N LYS A 33 1.50 13.22 0.92
CA LYS A 33 0.53 13.36 2.03
C LYS A 33 -0.81 13.90 1.55
N ARG A 34 -0.78 14.92 0.70
CA ARG A 34 -2.00 15.47 0.10
C ARG A 34 -2.76 14.39 -0.67
N SER A 35 -2.08 13.66 -1.56
CA SER A 35 -2.72 12.58 -2.31
C SER A 35 -3.28 11.46 -1.41
N ILE A 36 -2.60 11.12 -0.30
CA ILE A 36 -3.13 10.13 0.66
C ILE A 36 -4.38 10.64 1.37
N LEU A 37 -4.40 11.93 1.76
CA LEU A 37 -5.58 12.55 2.37
C LEU A 37 -6.74 12.65 1.37
N ASP A 38 -6.47 13.01 0.12
CA ASP A 38 -7.49 13.11 -0.92
C ASP A 38 -8.18 11.76 -1.18
N VAL A 39 -7.42 10.65 -1.16
CA VAL A 39 -7.97 9.30 -1.33
C VAL A 39 -8.70 8.81 -0.07
N SER A 40 -8.33 9.30 1.11
CA SER A 40 -8.92 8.92 2.41
C SER A 40 -9.09 7.39 2.63
N PRO A 41 -8.01 6.58 2.57
CA PRO A 41 -8.11 5.11 2.67
C PRO A 41 -8.80 4.59 3.95
N GLY A 42 -8.69 5.34 5.06
CA GLY A 42 -9.38 5.00 6.31
C GLY A 42 -10.91 5.10 6.20
N GLU A 43 -11.41 6.12 5.50
CA GLU A 43 -12.85 6.26 5.25
C GLU A 43 -13.33 5.20 4.26
N LEU A 44 -12.52 4.86 3.25
CA LEU A 44 -12.81 3.75 2.35
C LEU A 44 -13.03 2.45 3.15
N ARG A 45 -12.12 2.10 4.06
CA ARG A 45 -12.26 0.91 4.92
C ARG A 45 -13.55 0.96 5.74
N ARG A 46 -13.83 2.09 6.39
CA ARG A 46 -15.06 2.28 7.20
C ARG A 46 -16.32 2.06 6.38
N GLN A 47 -16.39 2.62 5.17
CA GLN A 47 -17.55 2.46 4.28
C GLN A 47 -17.75 1.01 3.85
N LEU A 48 -16.65 0.28 3.63
CA LEU A 48 -16.70 -1.13 3.26
C LEU A 48 -17.16 -2.00 4.43
N GLU A 49 -16.65 -1.78 5.64
CA GLU A 49 -17.12 -2.48 6.85
C GLU A 49 -18.62 -2.21 7.08
N TYR A 50 -19.05 -0.95 6.94
CA TYR A 50 -20.45 -0.57 7.03
C TYR A 50 -21.32 -1.31 5.99
N LYS A 51 -20.97 -1.24 4.70
CA LYS A 51 -21.78 -1.86 3.64
C LYS A 51 -21.76 -3.38 3.72
N THR A 52 -20.61 -3.98 3.98
CA THR A 52 -20.51 -5.45 4.04
C THR A 52 -21.29 -6.04 5.20
N SER A 53 -21.29 -5.39 6.37
CA SER A 53 -22.14 -5.80 7.48
C SER A 53 -23.64 -5.74 7.12
N TRP A 54 -24.05 -4.78 6.29
CA TRP A 54 -25.43 -4.67 5.82
C TRP A 54 -25.82 -5.76 4.82
N TYR A 55 -24.91 -6.17 3.93
CA TYR A 55 -25.16 -7.19 2.89
C TYR A 55 -24.76 -8.62 3.30
N GLY A 56 -24.38 -8.85 4.57
CA GLY A 56 -23.91 -10.16 5.05
C GLY A 56 -22.59 -10.62 4.42
N SER A 57 -21.83 -9.70 3.84
CA SER A 57 -20.49 -9.95 3.27
C SER A 57 -19.41 -9.61 4.30
N THR A 58 -18.16 -10.00 4.03
CA THR A 58 -17.02 -9.68 4.91
C THR A 58 -15.88 -8.98 4.18
N VAL A 59 -15.19 -8.11 4.92
CA VAL A 59 -13.93 -7.47 4.51
C VAL A 59 -12.77 -8.23 5.14
N ALA A 60 -11.88 -8.77 4.32
CA ALA A 60 -10.60 -9.31 4.78
C ALA A 60 -9.58 -8.17 4.87
N VAL A 61 -8.90 -8.03 6.00
CA VAL A 61 -7.84 -7.06 6.18
C VAL A 61 -6.50 -7.77 6.04
N CYS A 62 -5.74 -7.41 5.01
CA CYS A 62 -4.39 -7.94 4.79
C CYS A 62 -3.40 -7.18 5.67
N ASP A 63 -2.51 -7.91 6.34
CA ASP A 63 -1.46 -7.32 7.16
C ASP A 63 -0.58 -6.35 6.36
N ARG A 64 -0.07 -5.32 7.01
CA ARG A 64 0.75 -4.27 6.40
C ARG A 64 2.05 -4.80 5.77
N TRP A 65 2.60 -5.88 6.32
CA TRP A 65 3.84 -6.51 5.86
C TRP A 65 3.58 -7.67 4.89
N TYR A 66 2.31 -7.93 4.57
CA TYR A 66 1.95 -8.91 3.57
C TYR A 66 2.58 -8.53 2.21
N PRO A 67 3.38 -9.39 1.57
CA PRO A 67 4.15 -9.02 0.38
C PRO A 67 3.32 -8.98 -0.90
N SER A 68 2.08 -8.46 -0.87
CA SER A 68 1.12 -8.44 -1.99
C SER A 68 1.75 -7.98 -3.31
N SER A 69 2.49 -6.87 -3.27
CA SER A 69 3.14 -6.25 -4.43
C SER A 69 4.45 -6.91 -4.88
N LYS A 70 4.97 -7.84 -4.08
CA LYS A 70 6.19 -8.61 -4.37
C LYS A 70 5.90 -10.07 -4.70
N THR A 71 4.70 -10.54 -4.42
CA THR A 71 4.20 -11.86 -4.78
C THR A 71 3.74 -11.83 -6.23
N CYS A 72 4.32 -12.71 -7.06
CA CYS A 72 3.82 -12.90 -8.41
C CYS A 72 2.41 -13.50 -8.36
N SER A 73 1.42 -12.85 -8.97
CA SER A 73 0.05 -13.36 -9.06
C SER A 73 -0.07 -14.65 -9.88
N ASN A 74 0.90 -14.92 -10.77
CA ASN A 74 0.93 -16.12 -11.61
C ASN A 74 1.55 -17.34 -10.91
N CYS A 75 2.67 -17.16 -10.21
CA CYS A 75 3.44 -18.29 -9.65
C CYS A 75 3.61 -18.26 -8.13
N GLY A 76 3.05 -17.27 -7.41
CA GLY A 76 3.12 -17.17 -5.96
C GLY A 76 4.52 -16.87 -5.38
N THR A 77 5.55 -16.75 -6.22
CA THR A 77 6.92 -16.49 -5.76
C THR A 77 7.03 -15.07 -5.22
N VAL A 78 7.58 -14.93 -4.00
CA VAL A 78 7.85 -13.64 -3.37
C VAL A 78 9.24 -13.16 -3.78
N LYS A 79 9.31 -12.06 -4.53
CA LYS A 79 10.58 -11.43 -4.92
C LYS A 79 11.12 -10.57 -3.76
N PRO A 80 12.27 -10.90 -3.13
CA PRO A 80 12.77 -10.14 -1.97
C PRO A 80 13.18 -8.71 -2.34
N LYS A 81 13.77 -8.54 -3.53
CA LYS A 81 14.07 -7.24 -4.16
C LYS A 81 13.23 -7.10 -5.42
N LEU A 82 12.53 -5.99 -5.53
CA LEU A 82 11.74 -5.62 -6.71
C LEU A 82 11.92 -4.12 -6.93
N SER A 83 12.60 -3.74 -8.00
CA SER A 83 12.76 -2.34 -8.37
C SER A 83 11.42 -1.78 -8.89
N LEU A 84 11.28 -0.45 -8.88
CA LEU A 84 10.07 0.20 -9.40
C LEU A 84 9.83 -0.10 -10.89
N ALA A 85 10.90 -0.26 -11.67
CA ALA A 85 10.83 -0.59 -13.10
C ALA A 85 10.27 -2.00 -13.35
N GLU A 86 10.51 -2.93 -12.43
CA GLU A 86 10.11 -4.35 -12.56
C GLU A 86 8.68 -4.63 -12.09
N ARG A 87 7.95 -3.62 -11.57
CA ARG A 87 6.56 -3.77 -11.10
C ARG A 87 5.51 -3.81 -12.21
N ALA A 88 5.88 -3.48 -13.44
CA ALA A 88 5.04 -3.76 -14.61
C ALA A 88 5.05 -5.28 -14.82
N GLY A 89 4.02 -5.96 -14.28
CA GLY A 89 3.97 -7.40 -14.09
C GLY A 89 4.65 -8.24 -15.17
N GLN A 90 5.90 -8.61 -14.95
CA GLN A 90 6.52 -9.66 -15.74
C GLN A 90 6.04 -11.01 -15.18
N PRO A 91 5.51 -11.91 -16.02
CA PRO A 91 5.29 -13.29 -15.60
C PRO A 91 6.64 -13.84 -15.13
N GLY A 92 6.69 -14.32 -13.89
CA GLY A 92 7.88 -14.99 -13.39
C GLY A 92 8.13 -16.21 -14.26
N VAL A 93 9.27 -16.24 -14.96
CA VAL A 93 9.77 -17.46 -15.60
C VAL A 93 9.91 -18.52 -14.52
N VAL A 94 9.13 -19.58 -14.65
CA VAL A 94 9.25 -20.79 -13.85
C VAL A 94 10.58 -21.40 -14.30
N GLY A 95 11.63 -21.23 -13.51
CA GLY A 95 12.85 -22.00 -13.71
C GLY A 95 12.55 -23.42 -13.28
N ASP A 96 12.40 -24.31 -14.26
CA ASP A 96 12.38 -25.75 -14.04
C ASP A 96 13.57 -26.13 -13.14
N SER A 97 13.26 -26.85 -12.06
CA SER A 97 14.27 -27.49 -11.23
C SER A 97 14.83 -28.67 -12.02
N GLU A 98 16.11 -28.59 -12.39
CA GLU A 98 16.98 -29.74 -12.60
C GLU A 98 18.29 -29.49 -11.84
#